data_AF-A8ZV85-F1
#
_entry.id   AF-A8ZV85-F1
#
_cell.length_a   1.000
_cell.length_b   1.000
_cell.length_c   1.000
_cell.angle_alpha   90.00
_cell.angle_beta   90.00
_cell.angle_gamma   90.00
#
_symmetry.space_group_name_H-M   'P 1'
#
loop_
_entity.id
_entity.type
_entity.pdbx_description
1 polymer ?
#
loop_
_entity_poly.entity_id
_entity_poly.type
_entity_poly.pdbx_seq_one_letter_code
_entity_poly.pdbx_strand_id
1 'polypeptide(L)'
;MAEEMAEEANERRRIIREEDRPDDPFEDEEDVVPSSRDGQKPLRPFEQYVDDICCGRRSLWGEEENAAHIPPRTRQGATEHQAERRSASAPVQMLQSELVSSRFLHVMGQILQQYQGHRIRTVSFSAKGYPRRGELPVMGVYIRKSGTVIFNLLRHFENAAQMALVIDSGFSIHGLIWHSMLRTLLHEIHHSLNLPYGGEETEEVQSTEELLAGQWCETEIHRLVHILDLEPTRLDDEPFFRTCFYELMLRESKAGNGDWVGKQRRLVDAGLIYWDEKSHAAIETMAMLYDNSANQGQQARGDAQEALVKADLRIQDRIDWELKKEQAVKEACETGAILKIDYRANDQRLVSCLIRPVSIFYKDSVTCVEALSESRQKQQTFRLDRIEALTFVA
;
A
#
# COMPACT_ATOMS: atom_id res chain seq x y z
N MET A 1 -0.39 -54.52 47.87
CA MET A 1 -1.12 -53.60 48.77
C MET A 1 -0.30 -52.39 49.21
N ALA A 2 0.79 -52.50 49.98
CA ALA A 2 1.55 -51.29 50.39
C ALA A 2 2.29 -50.61 49.23
N GLU A 3 2.85 -51.40 48.29
CA GLU A 3 3.52 -50.91 47.08
C GLU A 3 2.53 -50.26 46.10
N GLU A 4 1.38 -50.89 45.92
CA GLU A 4 0.31 -50.46 45.02
C GLU A 4 -0.31 -49.12 45.48
N MET A 5 -0.47 -48.92 46.79
CA MET A 5 -0.91 -47.62 47.33
C MET A 5 0.18 -46.54 47.25
N ALA A 6 1.46 -46.91 47.23
CA ALA A 6 2.56 -45.95 47.03
C ALA A 6 2.65 -45.50 45.58
N GLU A 7 2.37 -46.40 44.64
CA GLU A 7 2.34 -46.12 43.21
C GLU A 7 1.14 -45.22 42.85
N GLU A 8 -0.05 -45.50 43.40
CA GLU A 8 -1.23 -44.66 43.22
C GLU A 8 -1.06 -43.26 43.84
N ALA A 9 -0.36 -43.16 44.99
CA ALA A 9 -0.06 -41.87 45.62
C ALA A 9 0.99 -41.05 44.83
N ASN A 10 1.94 -41.71 44.15
CA ASN A 10 2.89 -41.05 43.27
C ASN A 10 2.24 -40.58 41.97
N GLU A 11 1.34 -41.37 41.39
CA GLU A 11 0.60 -40.99 40.18
C GLU A 11 -0.29 -39.76 40.45
N ARG A 12 -0.98 -39.73 41.59
CA ARG A 12 -1.78 -38.55 42.00
C ARG A 12 -0.92 -37.30 42.24
N ARG A 13 0.29 -37.44 42.77
CA ARG A 13 1.23 -36.31 42.95
C ARG A 13 1.82 -35.82 41.63
N ARG A 14 1.94 -36.69 40.64
CA ARG A 14 2.38 -36.33 39.28
C ARG A 14 1.31 -35.51 38.56
N ILE A 15 0.05 -35.95 38.61
CA ILE A 15 -1.08 -35.26 37.95
C ILE A 15 -1.26 -33.84 38.53
N ILE A 16 -1.17 -33.68 39.86
CA ILE A 16 -1.28 -32.34 40.50
C ILE A 16 -0.10 -31.42 40.11
N ARG A 17 1.08 -31.97 39.82
CA ARG A 17 2.24 -31.18 39.34
C ARG A 17 2.15 -30.80 37.86
N GLU A 18 1.41 -31.55 37.06
CA GLU A 18 1.18 -31.24 35.64
C GLU A 18 0.04 -30.21 35.47
N GLU A 19 -0.95 -30.15 36.38
CA GLU A 19 -2.03 -29.15 36.33
C GLU A 19 -1.65 -27.75 36.88
N ASP A 20 -0.65 -27.64 37.76
CA ASP A 20 -0.20 -26.37 38.36
C ASP A 20 1.04 -25.75 37.66
N ARG A 21 1.41 -26.24 36.48
CA ARG A 21 2.51 -25.66 35.69
C ARG A 21 1.95 -24.50 34.85
N PRO A 22 2.30 -23.23 35.12
CA PRO A 22 1.93 -22.15 34.22
C PRO A 22 2.66 -22.36 32.90
N ASP A 23 1.90 -22.44 31.80
CA ASP A 23 2.43 -22.46 30.44
C ASP A 23 3.30 -21.22 30.23
N ASP A 24 4.62 -21.42 30.13
CA ASP A 24 5.57 -20.40 29.67
C ASP A 24 5.71 -20.55 28.14
N PRO A 25 5.16 -19.63 27.32
CA PRO A 25 5.14 -19.77 25.86
C PRO A 25 6.48 -19.39 25.20
N PHE A 26 7.61 -19.49 25.90
CA PHE A 26 8.92 -18.98 25.46
C PHE A 26 10.10 -19.95 25.68
N GLU A 27 9.89 -21.27 25.60
CA GLU A 27 11.01 -22.20 25.43
C GLU A 27 11.14 -22.61 23.95
N ASP A 28 12.20 -22.14 23.30
CA ASP A 28 12.60 -22.53 21.95
C ASP A 28 13.16 -23.96 21.97
N GLU A 29 12.55 -24.88 21.23
CA GLU A 29 13.14 -26.20 20.94
C GLU A 29 14.26 -26.05 19.89
N GLU A 30 15.51 -26.30 20.30
CA GLU A 30 16.64 -26.44 19.38
C GLU A 30 16.50 -27.75 18.58
N ASP A 31 16.02 -27.65 17.34
CA ASP A 31 15.97 -28.79 16.43
C ASP A 31 17.36 -29.12 15.86
N VAL A 32 17.82 -30.31 16.22
CA VAL A 32 18.98 -31.01 15.68
C VAL A 32 18.72 -31.38 14.21
N VAL A 33 19.49 -30.81 13.29
CA VAL A 33 19.44 -31.13 11.85
C VAL A 33 20.10 -32.50 11.56
N PRO A 34 19.43 -33.47 10.92
CA PRO A 34 20.11 -34.60 10.31
C PRO A 34 20.60 -34.23 8.91
N SER A 35 21.88 -34.48 8.66
CA SER A 35 22.48 -34.34 7.34
C SER A 35 22.01 -35.45 6.39
N SER A 36 21.44 -35.08 5.25
CA SER A 36 21.50 -35.92 4.06
C SER A 36 21.60 -35.06 2.80
N ARG A 37 22.68 -35.33 2.06
CA ARG A 37 23.00 -34.83 0.73
C ARG A 37 21.97 -35.39 -0.25
N ASP A 38 21.33 -34.51 -1.01
CA ASP A 38 21.19 -34.68 -2.46
C ASP A 38 20.87 -33.32 -3.12
N GLY A 39 21.52 -33.08 -4.25
CA GLY A 39 21.70 -31.76 -4.83
C GLY A 39 20.41 -31.08 -5.31
N GLN A 40 20.02 -30.01 -4.62
CA GLN A 40 19.32 -28.87 -5.21
C GLN A 40 20.15 -27.62 -4.92
N LYS A 41 20.47 -26.86 -5.97
CA LYS A 41 21.10 -25.55 -5.82
C LYS A 41 20.14 -24.66 -5.01
N PRO A 42 20.58 -24.02 -3.92
CA PRO A 42 19.73 -23.10 -3.19
C PRO A 42 19.31 -21.95 -4.12
N LEU A 43 18.00 -21.69 -4.14
CA LEU A 43 17.43 -20.46 -4.70
C LEU A 43 18.11 -19.27 -4.01
N ARG A 44 18.62 -18.33 -4.80
CA ARG A 44 19.34 -17.17 -4.29
C ARG A 44 18.36 -16.27 -3.50
N PRO A 45 18.83 -15.57 -2.45
CA PRO A 45 18.04 -14.57 -1.75
C PRO A 45 17.54 -13.45 -2.67
N PHE A 46 16.32 -12.99 -2.40
CA PHE A 46 15.53 -11.94 -3.06
C PHE A 46 16.31 -10.65 -3.39
N GLU A 47 17.32 -10.32 -2.59
CA GLU A 47 18.08 -9.06 -2.71
C GLU A 47 18.97 -8.99 -3.96
N GLN A 48 19.40 -10.12 -4.54
CA GLN A 48 20.31 -10.13 -5.69
C GLN A 48 19.62 -10.09 -7.06
N TYR A 49 18.32 -10.41 -7.16
CA TYR A 49 17.60 -10.42 -8.45
C TYR A 49 17.09 -9.02 -8.85
N VAL A 50 16.94 -8.12 -7.87
CA VAL A 50 16.41 -6.76 -8.05
C VAL A 50 17.45 -5.80 -8.64
N ASP A 51 18.74 -6.08 -8.47
CA ASP A 51 19.82 -5.23 -9.01
C ASP A 51 20.01 -5.40 -10.53
N ASP A 52 19.67 -6.57 -11.10
CA ASP A 52 19.86 -6.85 -12.52
C ASP A 52 18.83 -6.17 -13.44
N ILE A 53 17.65 -5.79 -12.92
CA ILE A 53 16.59 -5.12 -13.70
C ILE A 53 16.80 -3.60 -13.76
N CYS A 54 17.53 -3.01 -12.82
CA CYS A 54 17.65 -1.56 -12.64
C CYS A 54 18.56 -0.82 -13.66
N CYS A 55 19.15 -1.51 -14.64
CA CYS A 55 20.15 -0.93 -15.57
C CYS A 55 19.65 -0.64 -17.00
N GLY A 56 18.37 -0.79 -17.30
CA GLY A 56 17.84 -0.65 -18.66
C GLY A 56 17.46 0.78 -19.06
N ARG A 57 18.42 1.59 -19.57
CA ARG A 57 18.08 2.82 -20.31
C ARG A 57 17.51 2.46 -21.69
N ARG A 58 16.20 2.65 -21.90
CA ARG A 58 15.63 2.86 -23.23
C ARG A 58 14.68 4.05 -23.22
N SER A 59 15.03 5.06 -24.00
CA SER A 59 14.12 6.12 -24.45
C SER A 59 13.15 5.49 -25.44
N LEU A 60 11.86 5.47 -25.12
CA LEU A 60 10.77 5.11 -26.03
C LEU A 60 10.19 6.39 -26.66
N TRP A 61 11.04 7.16 -27.34
CA TRP A 61 10.61 8.20 -28.28
C TRP A 61 11.56 8.14 -29.47
N GLY A 62 11.21 7.28 -30.44
CA GLY A 62 11.86 7.26 -31.74
C GLY A 62 11.25 8.34 -32.61
N GLU A 63 11.94 9.47 -32.74
CA GLU A 63 11.94 10.22 -33.99
C GLU A 63 13.27 9.90 -34.67
N GLU A 64 13.20 9.25 -35.83
CA GLU A 64 14.34 8.94 -36.67
C GLU A 64 15.06 10.23 -37.08
N GLU A 65 16.34 10.31 -36.73
CA GLU A 65 17.28 11.28 -37.26
C GLU A 65 17.42 11.10 -38.78
N ASN A 66 16.84 12.02 -39.56
CA ASN A 66 17.41 12.34 -40.87
C ASN A 66 18.42 13.48 -40.68
N ALA A 67 19.68 13.09 -40.54
CA ALA A 67 20.82 13.98 -40.59
C ALA A 67 20.98 14.55 -42.02
N ALA A 68 20.77 15.85 -42.19
CA ALA A 68 21.29 16.59 -43.33
C ALA A 68 21.71 18.02 -42.91
N HIS A 69 22.98 18.31 -43.21
CA HIS A 69 23.70 19.58 -43.04
C HIS A 69 22.90 20.88 -43.27
N ILE A 70 22.97 21.83 -42.32
CA ILE A 70 22.92 23.29 -42.60
C ILE A 70 23.88 24.04 -41.60
N PRO A 71 24.69 25.03 -42.05
CA PRO A 71 25.90 25.53 -41.36
C PRO A 71 25.62 26.73 -40.41
N PRO A 72 26.64 27.25 -39.65
CA PRO A 72 26.40 28.24 -38.61
C PRO A 72 26.43 29.68 -39.15
N ARG A 73 25.47 30.52 -38.74
CA ARG A 73 25.45 32.00 -38.83
C ARG A 73 24.11 32.50 -38.26
N THR A 74 23.92 33.63 -37.58
CA THR A 74 24.72 34.76 -37.10
C THR A 74 23.85 35.50 -36.07
N ARG A 75 24.45 36.21 -35.10
CA ARG A 75 23.73 37.20 -34.25
C ARG A 75 23.22 38.36 -35.12
N GLN A 76 21.94 38.73 -35.02
CA GLN A 76 21.43 40.11 -34.89
C GLN A 76 19.89 40.17 -35.01
N GLY A 77 19.25 40.73 -33.97
CA GLY A 77 18.23 41.79 -34.05
C GLY A 77 16.81 41.51 -34.59
N ALA A 78 15.82 42.01 -33.82
CA ALA A 78 14.42 42.30 -34.18
C ALA A 78 13.48 41.08 -34.25
N THR A 79 12.26 41.07 -33.73
CA THR A 79 11.39 42.11 -33.15
C THR A 79 10.25 41.41 -32.41
N GLU A 80 9.59 42.16 -31.53
CA GLU A 80 8.35 41.84 -30.82
C GLU A 80 7.30 41.14 -31.70
N HIS A 81 7.18 39.83 -31.54
CA HIS A 81 5.95 39.08 -31.75
C HIS A 81 5.87 38.00 -30.65
N GLN A 82 5.66 38.47 -29.42
CA GLN A 82 5.13 37.67 -28.33
C GLN A 82 3.62 37.86 -28.28
N ALA A 83 2.88 36.82 -28.65
CA ALA A 83 1.68 36.33 -27.99
C ALA A 83 1.21 35.11 -28.80
N GLU A 84 0.86 34.02 -28.11
CA GLU A 84 0.41 32.74 -28.72
C GLU A 84 1.49 31.80 -29.25
N ARG A 85 2.58 31.63 -28.51
CA ARG A 85 3.15 30.28 -28.40
C ARG A 85 2.52 29.63 -27.17
N ARG A 86 1.51 28.78 -27.40
CA ARG A 86 1.04 27.80 -26.40
C ARG A 86 2.28 27.18 -25.78
N SER A 87 2.49 27.43 -24.49
CA SER A 87 3.60 26.83 -23.73
C SER A 87 3.37 25.33 -23.70
N ALA A 88 3.94 24.61 -24.68
CA ALA A 88 4.02 23.16 -24.61
C ALA A 88 4.74 22.82 -23.31
N SER A 89 4.07 22.11 -22.40
CA SER A 89 4.72 21.57 -21.21
C SER A 89 5.91 20.73 -21.67
N ALA A 90 7.06 20.90 -21.01
CA ALA A 90 8.20 20.04 -21.26
C ALA A 90 7.77 18.57 -21.07
N PRO A 91 8.28 17.64 -21.89
CA PRO A 91 7.88 16.23 -21.79
C PRO A 91 8.19 15.70 -20.39
N VAL A 92 7.21 15.01 -19.78
CA VAL A 92 7.36 14.38 -18.46
C VAL A 92 8.23 13.14 -18.60
N GLN A 93 9.30 13.07 -17.80
CA GLN A 93 10.20 11.92 -17.77
C GLN A 93 9.58 10.80 -16.91
N MET A 94 9.49 9.59 -17.47
CA MET A 94 9.05 8.41 -16.73
C MET A 94 10.28 7.61 -16.29
N LEU A 95 10.40 7.33 -14.99
CA LEU A 95 11.46 6.50 -14.41
C LEU A 95 10.86 5.18 -13.94
N GLN A 96 11.57 4.08 -14.19
CA GLN A 96 11.16 2.73 -13.81
C GLN A 96 9.82 2.33 -14.44
N SER A 97 9.57 2.82 -15.65
CA SER A 97 8.32 2.59 -16.38
C SER A 97 8.12 1.13 -16.79
N GLU A 98 9.20 0.33 -16.80
CA GLU A 98 9.16 -1.11 -17.02
C GLU A 98 8.43 -1.90 -15.92
N LEU A 99 8.12 -1.27 -14.78
CA LEU A 99 7.41 -1.92 -13.67
C LEU A 99 5.89 -1.98 -13.85
N VAL A 100 5.35 -1.18 -14.78
CA VAL A 100 3.90 -1.02 -15.01
C VAL A 100 3.57 -1.25 -16.49
N SER A 101 2.30 -1.52 -16.80
CA SER A 101 1.90 -1.78 -18.19
C SER A 101 2.04 -0.55 -19.09
N SER A 102 2.32 -0.82 -20.37
CA SER A 102 2.35 0.22 -21.41
C SER A 102 1.02 0.95 -21.57
N ARG A 103 -0.11 0.28 -21.31
CA ARG A 103 -1.45 0.90 -21.30
C ARG A 103 -1.59 1.90 -20.16
N PHE A 104 -1.16 1.54 -18.95
CA PHE A 104 -1.19 2.48 -17.82
C PHE A 104 -0.35 3.73 -18.13
N LEU A 105 0.86 3.55 -18.70
CA LEU A 105 1.70 4.68 -19.14
C LEU A 105 1.02 5.55 -20.20
N HIS A 106 0.30 4.94 -21.14
CA HIS A 106 -0.45 5.65 -22.18
C HIS A 106 -1.57 6.51 -21.58
N VAL A 107 -2.39 5.92 -20.72
CA VAL A 107 -3.46 6.59 -19.99
C VAL A 107 -2.90 7.76 -19.16
N MET A 108 -1.84 7.53 -18.39
CA MET A 108 -1.18 8.58 -17.61
C MET A 108 -0.68 9.71 -18.52
N GLY A 109 -0.11 9.39 -19.67
CA GLY A 109 0.30 10.39 -20.66
C GLY A 109 -0.85 11.26 -21.16
N GLN A 110 -2.01 10.66 -21.43
CA GLN A 110 -3.23 11.40 -21.84
C GLN A 110 -3.74 12.31 -20.72
N ILE A 111 -3.79 11.81 -19.48
CA ILE A 111 -4.20 12.56 -18.30
C ILE A 111 -3.26 13.77 -18.11
N LEU A 112 -1.95 13.58 -18.11
CA LEU A 112 -0.97 14.67 -17.95
C LEU A 112 -1.11 15.73 -19.06
N GLN A 113 -1.34 15.32 -20.31
CA GLN A 113 -1.58 16.26 -21.41
C GLN A 113 -2.86 17.07 -21.24
N GLN A 114 -3.89 16.50 -20.61
CA GLN A 114 -5.16 17.15 -20.36
C GLN A 114 -5.07 18.25 -19.29
N TYR A 115 -4.29 18.03 -18.22
CA TYR A 115 -4.09 19.03 -17.16
C TYR A 115 -2.90 19.95 -17.45
N GLN A 116 -3.06 20.81 -18.46
CA GLN A 116 -2.07 21.83 -18.76
C GLN A 116 -1.82 22.74 -17.55
N GLY A 117 -0.56 23.10 -17.32
CA GLY A 117 -0.15 23.94 -16.18
C GLY A 117 0.31 23.14 -14.96
N HIS A 118 0.18 21.81 -14.95
CA HIS A 118 0.80 20.98 -13.93
C HIS A 118 2.31 21.22 -13.88
N ARG A 119 2.91 21.11 -12.69
CA ARG A 119 4.35 21.32 -12.50
C ARG A 119 5.17 20.03 -12.50
N ILE A 120 4.52 18.90 -12.78
CA ILE A 120 5.16 17.59 -12.88
C ILE A 120 6.15 17.57 -14.04
N ARG A 121 7.37 17.14 -13.75
CA ARG A 121 8.50 16.95 -14.68
C ARG A 121 8.95 15.50 -14.74
N THR A 122 8.71 14.76 -13.66
CA THR A 122 9.15 13.37 -13.53
C THR A 122 8.09 12.57 -12.81
N VAL A 123 7.83 11.35 -13.29
CA VAL A 123 7.08 10.33 -12.56
C VAL A 123 8.00 9.14 -12.33
N SER A 124 8.07 8.63 -11.10
CA SER A 124 8.90 7.50 -10.72
C SER A 124 8.06 6.40 -10.10
N PHE A 125 8.31 5.16 -10.49
CA PHE A 125 7.62 4.00 -9.93
C PHE A 125 8.53 3.23 -8.96
N SER A 126 8.23 3.29 -7.66
CA SER A 126 9.03 2.62 -6.63
C SER A 126 8.45 1.26 -6.26
N ALA A 127 9.25 0.21 -6.47
CA ALA A 127 8.97 -1.15 -5.98
C ALA A 127 9.33 -1.35 -4.49
N LYS A 128 10.20 -0.50 -3.91
CA LYS A 128 10.80 -0.71 -2.57
C LYS A 128 10.07 0.03 -1.44
N GLY A 129 8.90 0.61 -1.72
CA GLY A 129 8.23 1.51 -0.79
C GLY A 129 8.75 2.94 -0.85
N TYR A 130 7.89 3.89 -0.50
CA TYR A 130 8.18 5.29 -0.22
C TYR A 130 7.19 5.77 0.85
N PRO A 131 7.60 6.59 1.83
CA PRO A 131 8.91 7.21 2.06
C PRO A 131 9.94 6.31 2.75
N ARG A 132 11.19 6.78 2.83
CA ARG A 132 12.29 6.09 3.53
C ARG A 132 12.25 6.45 5.03
N ARG A 133 12.32 5.43 5.90
CA ARG A 133 12.55 5.45 7.37
C ARG A 133 11.94 6.64 8.15
N GLY A 134 10.88 6.39 8.90
CA GLY A 134 10.34 7.29 9.94
C GLY A 134 9.10 8.09 9.54
N GLU A 135 8.66 7.94 8.29
CA GLU A 135 7.41 8.49 7.75
C GLU A 135 6.50 7.31 7.34
N LEU A 136 5.18 7.51 7.41
CA LEU A 136 4.24 6.45 7.04
C LEU A 136 4.22 6.19 5.53
N PRO A 137 4.05 4.94 5.11
CA PRO A 137 3.94 4.58 3.70
C PRO A 137 2.70 5.21 3.06
N VAL A 138 2.94 6.19 2.18
CA VAL A 138 1.92 6.82 1.34
C VAL A 138 1.79 6.09 0.00
N MET A 139 0.64 6.24 -0.65
CA MET A 139 0.38 5.69 -2.00
C MET A 139 1.24 6.36 -3.06
N GLY A 140 1.39 7.68 -2.95
CA GLY A 140 2.33 8.45 -3.75
C GLY A 140 2.64 9.78 -3.07
N VAL A 141 3.56 10.53 -3.68
CA VAL A 141 3.88 11.89 -3.24
C VAL A 141 4.29 12.76 -4.41
N TYR A 142 3.90 14.02 -4.36
CA TYR A 142 4.42 15.08 -5.21
C TYR A 142 5.52 15.90 -4.50
N ILE A 143 6.76 15.71 -4.94
CA ILE A 143 7.92 16.49 -4.49
C ILE A 143 7.98 17.80 -5.29
N ARG A 144 7.38 18.85 -4.74
CA ARG A 144 7.29 20.20 -5.33
C ARG A 144 8.60 20.75 -5.86
N LYS A 145 9.69 20.61 -5.10
CA LYS A 145 11.00 21.18 -5.44
C LYS A 145 11.57 20.64 -6.76
N SER A 146 11.34 19.36 -7.03
CA SER A 146 11.82 18.70 -8.25
C SER A 146 10.72 18.54 -9.31
N GLY A 147 9.46 18.74 -8.95
CA GLY A 147 8.31 18.43 -9.80
C GLY A 147 8.17 16.93 -10.00
N THR A 148 8.48 16.12 -8.98
CA THR A 148 8.51 14.65 -9.11
C THR A 148 7.32 14.04 -8.43
N VAL A 149 6.58 13.20 -9.15
CA VAL A 149 5.60 12.28 -8.56
C VAL A 149 6.29 10.94 -8.33
N ILE A 150 6.16 10.39 -7.13
CA ILE A 150 6.64 9.03 -6.82
C ILE A 150 5.44 8.17 -6.50
N PHE A 151 5.26 7.09 -7.25
CA PHE A 151 4.30 6.03 -6.94
C PHE A 151 4.94 4.97 -6.05
N ASN A 152 4.24 4.59 -4.99
CA ASN A 152 4.61 3.46 -4.17
C ASN A 152 3.82 2.21 -4.61
N LEU A 153 4.39 1.46 -5.56
CA LEU A 153 3.71 0.31 -6.16
C LEU A 153 3.40 -0.78 -5.12
N LEU A 154 4.32 -1.02 -4.18
CA LEU A 154 4.10 -2.02 -3.12
C LEU A 154 2.90 -1.62 -2.25
N ARG A 155 2.78 -0.35 -1.89
CA ARG A 155 1.66 0.14 -1.07
C ARG A 155 0.32 0.03 -1.80
N HIS A 156 0.28 0.35 -3.10
CA HIS A 156 -0.91 0.13 -3.92
C HIS A 156 -1.34 -1.35 -3.92
N PHE A 157 -0.38 -2.26 -4.08
CA PHE A 157 -0.65 -3.70 -4.03
C PHE A 157 -1.16 -4.16 -2.66
N GLU A 158 -0.46 -3.80 -1.58
CA GLU A 158 -0.83 -4.16 -0.21
C GLU A 158 -2.23 -3.65 0.15
N ASN A 159 -2.54 -2.41 -0.24
CA ASN A 159 -3.85 -1.83 -0.02
C ASN A 159 -4.95 -2.59 -0.76
N ALA A 160 -4.73 -2.87 -2.05
CA ALA A 160 -5.68 -3.62 -2.86
C ALA A 160 -5.90 -5.05 -2.33
N ALA A 161 -4.82 -5.73 -1.94
CA ALA A 161 -4.89 -7.06 -1.32
C ALA A 161 -5.70 -7.03 -0.01
N GLN A 162 -5.46 -6.03 0.84
CA GLN A 162 -6.19 -5.87 2.10
C GLN A 162 -7.68 -5.59 1.86
N MET A 163 -8.02 -4.71 0.91
CA MET A 163 -9.41 -4.42 0.56
C MET A 163 -10.13 -5.69 0.07
N ALA A 164 -9.52 -6.41 -0.86
CA ALA A 164 -10.10 -7.63 -1.43
C ALA A 164 -10.18 -8.79 -0.40
N LEU A 165 -9.28 -8.83 0.59
CA LEU A 165 -9.28 -9.89 1.60
C LEU A 165 -10.22 -9.59 2.77
N VAL A 166 -10.21 -8.36 3.28
CA VAL A 166 -10.82 -8.00 4.57
C VAL A 166 -12.14 -7.27 4.41
N ILE A 167 -12.30 -6.48 3.34
CA ILE A 167 -13.43 -5.54 3.22
C ILE A 167 -14.48 -6.09 2.28
N ASP A 168 -14.11 -6.36 1.03
CA ASP A 168 -15.03 -6.90 0.03
C ASP A 168 -14.29 -7.77 -0.99
N SER A 169 -14.52 -9.08 -0.88
CA SER A 169 -13.93 -10.08 -1.76
C SER A 169 -14.50 -10.10 -3.18
N GLY A 170 -15.56 -9.35 -3.44
CA GLY A 170 -16.12 -9.16 -4.78
C GLY A 170 -15.20 -8.37 -5.71
N PHE A 171 -14.32 -7.52 -5.16
CA PHE A 171 -13.33 -6.79 -5.95
C PHE A 171 -12.16 -7.65 -6.36
N SER A 172 -11.69 -7.47 -7.59
CA SER A 172 -10.39 -7.99 -8.00
C SER A 172 -9.27 -7.09 -7.47
N ILE A 173 -8.22 -7.71 -6.95
CA ILE A 173 -6.99 -6.98 -6.55
C ILE A 173 -6.47 -6.14 -7.71
N HIS A 174 -6.54 -6.66 -8.95
CA HIS A 174 -6.05 -5.96 -10.11
C HIS A 174 -6.83 -4.67 -10.41
N GLY A 175 -8.17 -4.73 -10.35
CA GLY A 175 -9.02 -3.54 -10.50
C GLY A 175 -8.74 -2.50 -9.43
N LEU A 176 -8.60 -2.92 -8.17
CA LEU A 176 -8.28 -2.02 -7.06
C LEU A 176 -6.92 -1.33 -7.20
N ILE A 177 -5.90 -2.04 -7.69
CA ILE A 177 -4.58 -1.45 -7.97
C ILE A 177 -4.71 -0.33 -9.00
N TRP A 178 -5.36 -0.61 -10.13
CA TRP A 178 -5.52 0.34 -11.22
C TRP A 178 -6.30 1.59 -10.79
N HIS A 179 -7.42 1.39 -10.10
CA HIS A 179 -8.21 2.47 -9.53
C HIS A 179 -7.38 3.34 -8.59
N SER A 180 -6.66 2.70 -7.66
CA SER A 180 -5.84 3.39 -6.68
C SER A 180 -4.69 4.18 -7.32
N MET A 181 -4.01 3.62 -8.32
CA MET A 181 -2.94 4.32 -9.04
C MET A 181 -3.48 5.52 -9.84
N LEU A 182 -4.64 5.40 -10.48
CA LEU A 182 -5.27 6.52 -11.18
C LEU A 182 -5.64 7.64 -10.22
N ARG A 183 -6.19 7.31 -9.04
CA ARG A 183 -6.48 8.30 -7.99
C ARG A 183 -5.22 8.99 -7.50
N THR A 184 -4.15 8.25 -7.24
CA THR A 184 -2.87 8.86 -6.85
C THR A 184 -2.33 9.78 -7.94
N LEU A 185 -2.40 9.41 -9.22
CA LEU A 185 -1.99 10.31 -10.29
C LEU A 185 -2.75 11.65 -10.25
N LEU A 186 -4.08 11.58 -10.16
CA LEU A 186 -4.93 12.76 -10.11
C LEU A 186 -4.64 13.60 -8.87
N HIS A 187 -4.49 12.95 -7.72
CA HIS A 187 -4.23 13.61 -6.45
C HIS A 187 -2.94 14.42 -6.51
N GLU A 188 -1.88 13.82 -7.04
CA GLU A 188 -0.60 14.51 -7.19
C GLU A 188 -0.62 15.57 -8.30
N ILE A 189 -1.46 15.42 -9.33
CA ILE A 189 -1.70 16.48 -10.32
C ILE A 189 -2.36 17.69 -9.64
N HIS A 190 -3.39 17.46 -8.81
CA HIS A 190 -4.05 18.53 -8.04
C HIS A 190 -3.04 19.31 -7.21
N HIS A 191 -2.21 18.60 -6.43
CA HIS A 191 -1.12 19.21 -5.68
C HIS A 191 -0.16 20.00 -6.55
N SER A 192 0.17 19.49 -7.73
CA SER A 192 1.06 20.18 -8.66
C SER A 192 0.48 21.46 -9.26
N LEU A 193 -0.85 21.57 -9.34
CA LEU A 193 -1.57 22.73 -9.85
C LEU A 193 -1.78 23.79 -8.76
N ASN A 194 -2.15 23.36 -7.55
CA ASN A 194 -2.69 24.25 -6.53
C ASN A 194 -1.68 24.64 -5.44
N LEU A 195 -0.67 23.82 -5.16
CA LEU A 195 0.27 24.15 -4.09
C LEU A 195 1.22 25.31 -4.51
N PRO A 196 1.37 26.36 -3.68
CA PRO A 196 2.23 27.49 -3.98
C PRO A 196 3.72 27.09 -3.99
N TYR A 197 4.50 27.78 -4.82
CA TYR A 197 5.94 27.53 -4.93
C TYR A 197 6.67 28.32 -3.82
N GLY A 198 7.24 27.62 -2.85
CA GLY A 198 8.19 28.21 -1.88
C GLY A 198 7.60 28.92 -0.66
N GLY A 199 6.39 28.57 -0.22
CA GLY A 199 5.86 28.97 1.09
C GLY A 199 6.03 27.87 2.15
N GLU A 200 6.23 28.26 3.41
CA GLU A 200 5.99 27.36 4.54
C GLU A 200 4.47 27.15 4.64
N GLU A 201 4.03 25.90 4.50
CA GLU A 201 2.64 25.55 4.72
C GLU A 201 2.42 25.28 6.21
N THR A 202 1.30 25.78 6.73
CA THR A 202 0.80 25.33 8.02
C THR A 202 0.15 23.95 7.85
N GLU A 203 0.12 23.15 8.92
CA GLU A 203 -0.58 21.85 8.92
C GLU A 203 -2.06 21.98 8.50
N GLU A 204 -2.73 23.08 8.87
CA GLU A 204 -4.12 23.34 8.47
C GLU A 204 -4.28 23.52 6.95
N VAL A 205 -3.32 24.18 6.30
CA VAL A 205 -3.33 24.34 4.82
C VAL A 205 -3.08 22.99 4.16
N GLN A 206 -2.18 22.17 4.70
CA GLN A 206 -1.95 20.81 4.18
C GLN A 206 -3.20 19.94 4.34
N SER A 207 -3.80 19.90 5.53
CA SER A 207 -4.99 19.08 5.77
C SER A 207 -6.18 19.51 4.89
N THR A 208 -6.35 20.81 4.66
CA THR A 208 -7.41 21.33 3.78
C THR A 208 -7.16 20.95 2.32
N GLU A 209 -5.93 21.11 1.83
CA GLU A 209 -5.56 20.77 0.45
C GLU A 209 -5.63 19.27 0.19
N GLU A 210 -5.25 18.41 1.14
CA GLU A 210 -5.41 16.96 1.05
C GLU A 210 -6.88 16.55 0.87
N LEU A 211 -7.79 17.19 1.64
CA LEU A 211 -9.24 16.96 1.51
C LEU A 211 -9.77 17.43 0.15
N LEU A 212 -9.36 18.61 -0.30
CA LEU A 212 -9.76 19.16 -1.60
C LEU A 212 -9.24 18.29 -2.75
N ALA A 213 -7.99 17.85 -2.69
CA ALA A 213 -7.40 16.93 -3.65
C ALA A 213 -8.19 15.62 -3.72
N GLY A 214 -8.56 15.05 -2.57
CA GLY A 214 -9.40 13.84 -2.51
C GLY A 214 -10.76 14.02 -3.19
N GLN A 215 -11.48 15.10 -2.85
CA GLN A 215 -12.80 15.40 -3.45
C GLN A 215 -12.72 15.67 -4.96
N TRP A 216 -11.69 16.38 -5.38
CA TRP A 216 -11.43 16.65 -6.79
C TRP A 216 -11.15 15.36 -7.55
N CYS A 217 -10.32 14.46 -7.00
CA CYS A 217 -10.01 13.17 -7.62
C CYS A 217 -11.26 12.32 -7.88
N GLU A 218 -12.19 12.25 -6.92
CA GLU A 218 -13.43 11.49 -7.10
C GLU A 218 -14.27 12.02 -8.26
N THR A 219 -14.41 13.34 -8.34
CA THR A 219 -15.16 13.98 -9.42
C THR A 219 -14.47 13.74 -10.75
N GLU A 220 -13.15 13.84 -10.77
CA GLU A 220 -12.38 13.83 -11.99
C GLU A 220 -12.21 12.44 -12.58
N ILE A 221 -12.03 11.43 -11.73
CA ILE A 221 -11.91 10.04 -12.18
C ILE A 221 -13.24 9.58 -12.81
N HIS A 222 -14.39 9.95 -12.24
CA HIS A 222 -15.71 9.69 -12.82
C HIS A 222 -15.81 10.32 -14.21
N ARG A 223 -15.29 11.53 -14.41
CA ARG A 223 -15.27 12.17 -15.73
C ARG A 223 -14.34 11.43 -16.71
N LEU A 224 -13.16 11.03 -16.27
CA LEU A 224 -12.13 10.45 -17.12
C LEU A 224 -12.42 9.01 -17.55
N VAL A 225 -13.06 8.19 -16.71
CA VAL A 225 -13.42 6.80 -17.08
C VAL A 225 -14.30 6.74 -18.33
N HIS A 226 -15.13 7.75 -18.57
CA HIS A 226 -15.96 7.84 -19.78
C HIS A 226 -15.23 8.41 -21.01
N ILE A 227 -14.07 9.04 -20.82
CA ILE A 227 -13.36 9.75 -21.89
C ILE A 227 -12.14 8.96 -22.37
N LEU A 228 -11.45 8.26 -21.47
CA LEU A 228 -10.13 7.69 -21.71
C LEU A 228 -10.08 6.16 -21.72
N ASP A 229 -11.21 5.45 -21.69
CA ASP A 229 -11.27 3.98 -21.68
C ASP A 229 -10.30 3.39 -20.63
N LEU A 230 -10.53 3.78 -19.36
CA LEU A 230 -9.64 3.53 -18.23
C LEU A 230 -9.73 2.08 -17.73
N GLU A 231 -9.38 1.14 -18.61
CA GLU A 231 -9.52 -0.28 -18.35
C GLU A 231 -8.19 -0.96 -17.98
N PRO A 232 -8.18 -1.78 -16.92
CA PRO A 232 -7.00 -2.54 -16.55
C PRO A 232 -6.59 -3.46 -17.69
N THR A 233 -5.27 -3.63 -17.88
CA THR A 233 -4.75 -4.61 -18.85
C THR A 233 -4.98 -6.04 -18.38
N ARG A 234 -4.39 -7.01 -19.08
CA ARG A 234 -4.21 -8.33 -18.48
C ARG A 234 -3.15 -8.20 -17.39
N LEU A 235 -3.29 -8.97 -16.31
CA LEU A 235 -2.28 -9.01 -15.24
C LEU A 235 -0.90 -9.43 -15.78
N ASP A 236 -0.87 -10.25 -16.84
CA ASP A 236 0.37 -10.66 -17.50
C ASP A 236 1.18 -9.50 -18.11
N ASP A 237 0.52 -8.37 -18.38
CA ASP A 237 1.13 -7.15 -18.91
C ASP A 237 1.66 -6.21 -17.81
N GLU A 238 1.55 -6.60 -16.53
CA GLU A 238 1.94 -5.81 -15.35
C GLU A 238 3.08 -6.51 -14.58
N PRO A 239 4.35 -6.30 -14.96
CA PRO A 239 5.48 -7.12 -14.48
C PRO A 239 5.63 -7.14 -12.95
N PHE A 240 5.48 -5.99 -12.30
CA PHE A 240 5.57 -5.89 -10.85
C PHE A 240 4.37 -6.58 -10.17
N PHE A 241 3.15 -6.17 -10.50
CA PHE A 241 1.94 -6.65 -9.84
C PHE A 241 1.64 -8.12 -10.09
N ARG A 242 1.98 -8.65 -11.27
CA ARG A 242 1.88 -10.07 -11.59
C ARG A 242 2.63 -10.92 -10.57
N THR A 243 3.87 -10.54 -10.28
CA THR A 243 4.74 -11.28 -9.36
C THR A 243 4.15 -11.25 -7.95
N CYS A 244 3.81 -10.05 -7.44
CA CYS A 244 3.19 -9.88 -6.13
C CYS A 244 1.87 -10.67 -6.00
N PHE A 245 1.04 -10.66 -7.05
CA PHE A 245 -0.23 -11.38 -7.07
C PHE A 245 -0.03 -12.89 -6.91
N TYR A 246 0.88 -13.51 -7.68
CA TYR A 246 1.11 -14.95 -7.56
C TYR A 246 1.69 -15.36 -6.21
N GLU A 247 2.60 -14.55 -5.66
CA GLU A 247 3.15 -14.78 -4.32
C GLU A 247 2.07 -14.73 -3.25
N LEU A 248 1.19 -13.72 -3.32
CA LEU A 248 0.03 -13.60 -2.43
C LEU A 248 -0.89 -14.81 -2.57
N MET A 249 -1.26 -15.20 -3.79
CA MET A 249 -2.12 -16.38 -4.01
C MET A 249 -1.51 -17.66 -3.42
N LEU A 250 -0.20 -17.84 -3.54
CA LEU A 250 0.50 -18.99 -2.96
C LEU A 250 0.50 -18.93 -1.42
N ARG A 251 0.78 -17.77 -0.84
CA ARG A 251 0.79 -17.56 0.62
C ARG A 251 -0.58 -17.80 1.22
N GLU A 252 -1.63 -17.19 0.66
CA GLU A 252 -3.00 -17.32 1.16
C GLU A 252 -3.54 -18.75 0.97
N SER A 253 -3.16 -19.43 -0.13
CA SER A 253 -3.50 -20.84 -0.31
C SER A 253 -2.88 -21.72 0.77
N LYS A 254 -1.62 -21.46 1.18
CA LYS A 254 -0.97 -22.18 2.28
C LYS A 254 -1.58 -21.86 3.65
N ALA A 255 -2.12 -20.65 3.81
CA ALA A 255 -2.82 -20.22 5.02
C ALA A 255 -4.26 -20.78 5.13
N GLY A 256 -4.73 -21.58 4.17
CA GLY A 256 -6.07 -22.17 4.18
C GLY A 256 -7.16 -21.31 3.52
N ASN A 257 -6.81 -20.17 2.90
CA ASN A 257 -7.76 -19.26 2.25
C ASN A 257 -8.10 -19.68 0.80
N GLY A 258 -8.26 -20.98 0.55
CA GLY A 258 -8.38 -21.56 -0.79
C GLY A 258 -9.56 -21.04 -1.61
N ASP A 259 -10.73 -20.85 -0.97
CA ASP A 259 -11.93 -20.34 -1.64
C ASP A 259 -11.76 -18.89 -2.11
N TRP A 260 -11.14 -18.05 -1.26
CA TRP A 260 -10.82 -16.67 -1.60
C TRP A 260 -9.79 -16.59 -2.74
N VAL A 261 -8.74 -17.42 -2.69
CA VAL A 261 -7.74 -17.52 -3.77
C VAL A 261 -8.40 -17.93 -5.08
N GLY A 262 -9.30 -18.93 -5.04
CA GLY A 262 -10.05 -19.37 -6.21
C GLY A 262 -10.94 -18.27 -6.77
N LYS A 263 -11.58 -17.48 -5.90
CA LYS A 263 -12.39 -16.32 -6.30
C LYS A 263 -11.54 -15.25 -6.99
N GLN A 264 -10.45 -14.81 -6.37
CA GLN A 264 -9.58 -13.77 -6.93
C GLN A 264 -9.00 -14.16 -8.30
N ARG A 265 -8.58 -15.43 -8.47
CA ARG A 265 -8.15 -15.94 -9.77
C ARG A 265 -9.24 -15.86 -10.83
N ARG A 266 -10.46 -16.31 -10.50
CA ARG A 266 -11.60 -16.22 -11.44
C ARG A 266 -11.90 -14.79 -11.85
N LEU A 267 -11.85 -13.82 -10.93
CA LEU A 267 -12.08 -12.42 -11.24
C LEU A 267 -11.01 -11.88 -12.20
N VAL A 268 -9.72 -12.14 -11.91
CA VAL A 268 -8.61 -11.68 -12.75
C VAL A 268 -8.60 -12.37 -14.12
N ASP A 269 -8.82 -13.68 -14.17
CA ASP A 269 -8.83 -14.45 -15.42
C ASP A 269 -10.00 -14.04 -16.33
N ALA A 270 -11.14 -13.66 -15.74
CA ALA A 270 -12.28 -13.13 -16.45
C ALA A 270 -12.17 -11.63 -16.79
N GLY A 271 -11.11 -10.94 -16.34
CA GLY A 271 -10.95 -9.50 -16.56
C GLY A 271 -11.97 -8.63 -15.81
N LEU A 272 -12.51 -9.12 -14.69
CA LEU A 272 -13.51 -8.41 -13.90
C LEU A 272 -12.85 -7.47 -12.89
N ILE A 273 -13.43 -6.28 -12.73
CA ILE A 273 -13.10 -5.36 -11.63
C ILE A 273 -13.88 -5.74 -10.38
N TYR A 274 -15.15 -6.10 -10.53
CA TYR A 274 -16.01 -6.47 -9.42
C TYR A 274 -17.06 -7.53 -9.82
N TRP A 275 -17.41 -8.37 -8.85
CA TRP A 275 -18.50 -9.33 -8.94
C TRP A 275 -19.34 -9.32 -7.66
N ASP A 276 -20.64 -9.03 -7.80
CA ASP A 276 -21.59 -9.19 -6.72
C ASP A 276 -22.19 -10.60 -6.74
N GLU A 277 -21.89 -11.38 -5.71
CA GLU A 277 -22.44 -12.73 -5.55
C GLU A 277 -23.96 -12.74 -5.31
N LYS A 278 -24.53 -11.69 -4.72
CA LYS A 278 -25.97 -11.65 -4.39
C LYS A 278 -26.80 -11.38 -5.64
N SER A 279 -26.40 -10.39 -6.44
CA SER A 279 -27.12 -10.01 -7.66
C SER A 279 -26.60 -10.71 -8.92
N HIS A 280 -25.51 -11.47 -8.82
CA HIS A 280 -24.81 -12.05 -9.97
C HIS A 280 -24.40 -11.00 -11.03
N ALA A 281 -24.12 -9.78 -10.58
CA ALA A 281 -23.71 -8.68 -11.45
C ALA A 281 -22.19 -8.68 -11.63
N ALA A 282 -21.76 -8.65 -12.90
CA ALA A 282 -20.37 -8.46 -13.28
C ALA A 282 -20.11 -6.99 -13.64
N ILE A 283 -19.04 -6.44 -13.08
CA ILE A 283 -18.49 -5.15 -13.47
C ILE A 283 -17.16 -5.40 -14.17
N GLU A 284 -17.19 -5.24 -15.48
CA GLU A 284 -16.04 -5.47 -16.36
C GLU A 284 -15.19 -4.20 -16.50
N THR A 285 -15.80 -3.02 -16.33
CA THR A 285 -15.14 -1.75 -16.63
C THR A 285 -15.20 -0.73 -15.51
N MET A 286 -14.22 0.17 -15.45
CA MET A 286 -14.23 1.29 -14.51
C MET A 286 -15.39 2.24 -14.84
N ALA A 287 -15.70 2.43 -16.12
CA ALA A 287 -16.89 3.18 -16.53
C ALA A 287 -18.18 2.54 -15.99
N MET A 288 -18.35 1.22 -16.08
CA MET A 288 -19.49 0.54 -15.46
C MET A 288 -19.51 0.70 -13.94
N LEU A 289 -18.35 0.67 -13.28
CA LEU A 289 -18.27 0.88 -11.83
C LEU A 289 -18.84 2.25 -11.44
N TYR A 290 -18.51 3.30 -12.21
CA TYR A 290 -18.96 4.67 -11.97
C TYR A 290 -20.36 4.99 -12.54
N ASP A 291 -20.75 4.51 -13.71
CA ASP A 291 -22.10 4.70 -14.27
C ASP A 291 -23.18 4.05 -13.40
N ASN A 292 -22.84 2.91 -12.79
CA ASN A 292 -23.72 2.25 -11.84
C ASN A 292 -23.89 3.06 -10.53
N SER A 293 -23.00 4.02 -10.25
CA SER A 293 -23.14 4.95 -9.12
C SER A 293 -24.04 6.16 -9.40
N ALA A 294 -23.98 6.70 -10.62
CA ALA A 294 -24.61 7.99 -10.94
C ALA A 294 -26.13 7.91 -11.18
N ASN A 295 -26.67 6.72 -11.50
CA ASN A 295 -28.00 6.63 -12.11
C ASN A 295 -29.13 6.02 -11.26
N GLN A 296 -28.93 5.43 -10.07
CA GLN A 296 -30.04 4.69 -9.41
C GLN A 296 -30.08 4.74 -7.88
N GLY A 297 -31.21 5.23 -7.35
CA GLY A 297 -31.62 5.01 -5.96
C GLY A 297 -32.05 3.55 -5.69
N GLN A 298 -31.83 3.13 -4.45
CA GLN A 298 -32.30 1.92 -3.73
C GLN A 298 -31.44 0.62 -3.78
N GLN A 299 -30.72 0.45 -2.66
CA GLN A 299 -30.72 -0.69 -1.72
C GLN A 299 -29.92 -1.98 -1.97
N ALA A 300 -29.46 -2.30 -3.19
CA ALA A 300 -28.49 -3.41 -3.39
C ALA A 300 -27.20 -2.94 -4.10
N ARG A 301 -27.13 -1.64 -4.40
CA ARG A 301 -26.24 -1.02 -5.41
C ARG A 301 -25.33 0.05 -4.82
N GLY A 302 -25.61 0.47 -3.57
CA GLY A 302 -24.70 1.28 -2.76
C GLY A 302 -23.49 0.47 -2.33
N ASP A 303 -23.64 -0.84 -2.08
CA ASP A 303 -22.63 -1.64 -1.41
C ASP A 303 -21.27 -1.67 -2.11
N ALA A 304 -21.14 -1.62 -3.45
CA ALA A 304 -19.84 -1.71 -4.11
C ALA A 304 -19.04 -0.39 -4.09
N GLN A 305 -19.65 0.74 -4.47
CA GLN A 305 -18.99 2.04 -4.39
C GLN A 305 -19.00 2.58 -2.96
N GLU A 306 -20.04 2.35 -2.19
CA GLU A 306 -20.03 2.61 -0.74
C GLU A 306 -19.03 1.67 -0.06
N ALA A 307 -18.75 0.45 -0.53
CA ALA A 307 -17.62 -0.35 -0.04
C ALA A 307 -16.29 0.20 -0.54
N LEU A 308 -16.17 0.73 -1.76
CA LEU A 308 -14.93 1.33 -2.25
C LEU A 308 -14.61 2.63 -1.48
N VAL A 309 -15.60 3.52 -1.34
CA VAL A 309 -15.54 4.78 -0.60
C VAL A 309 -15.50 4.54 0.92
N LYS A 310 -16.25 3.60 1.49
CA LYS A 310 -16.08 3.21 2.91
C LYS A 310 -14.79 2.46 3.13
N ALA A 311 -14.28 1.70 2.18
CA ALA A 311 -12.96 1.09 2.29
C ALA A 311 -11.92 2.19 2.31
N ASP A 312 -11.98 3.14 1.37
CA ASP A 312 -11.09 4.30 1.33
C ASP A 312 -11.18 5.16 2.59
N LEU A 313 -12.38 5.44 3.10
CA LEU A 313 -12.60 6.15 4.36
C LEU A 313 -12.11 5.33 5.56
N ARG A 314 -12.36 4.02 5.61
CA ARG A 314 -11.85 3.14 6.68
C ARG A 314 -10.34 2.96 6.61
N ILE A 315 -9.75 3.07 5.42
CA ILE A 315 -8.31 3.03 5.19
C ILE A 315 -7.69 4.36 5.60
N GLN A 316 -8.30 5.49 5.27
CA GLN A 316 -7.87 6.80 5.76
C GLN A 316 -8.00 6.87 7.27
N ASP A 317 -9.14 6.44 7.85
CA ASP A 317 -9.33 6.32 9.30
C ASP A 317 -8.29 5.38 9.92
N ARG A 318 -7.90 4.32 9.22
CA ARG A 318 -6.87 3.39 9.69
C ARG A 318 -5.46 3.95 9.55
N ILE A 319 -5.14 4.68 8.48
CA ILE A 319 -3.87 5.40 8.30
C ILE A 319 -3.76 6.49 9.36
N ASP A 320 -4.81 7.28 9.55
CA ASP A 320 -4.95 8.27 10.61
C ASP A 320 -4.85 7.62 11.98
N TRP A 321 -5.40 6.42 12.17
CA TRP A 321 -5.24 5.64 13.39
C TRP A 321 -3.81 5.16 13.60
N GLU A 322 -3.13 4.62 12.57
CA GLU A 322 -1.72 4.25 12.67
C GLU A 322 -0.83 5.48 12.95
N LEU A 323 -1.11 6.63 12.31
CA LEU A 323 -0.47 7.93 12.59
C LEU A 323 -0.66 8.34 14.04
N LYS A 324 -1.91 8.35 14.51
CA LYS A 324 -2.27 8.75 15.87
C LYS A 324 -1.66 7.79 16.90
N LYS A 325 -1.62 6.48 16.61
CA LYS A 325 -0.95 5.49 17.47
C LYS A 325 0.54 5.77 17.59
N GLU A 326 1.23 5.95 16.47
CA GLU A 326 2.67 6.23 16.50
C GLU A 326 2.97 7.54 17.22
N GLN A 327 2.20 8.59 16.95
CA GLN A 327 2.35 9.90 17.59
C GLN A 327 2.06 9.84 19.09
N ALA A 328 0.99 9.14 19.51
CA ALA A 328 0.67 8.97 20.93
C ALA A 328 1.74 8.16 21.67
N VAL A 329 2.33 7.14 21.04
CA VAL A 329 3.44 6.40 21.64
C VAL A 329 4.70 7.26 21.73
N LYS A 330 5.01 8.08 20.71
CA LYS A 330 6.13 9.04 20.76
C LYS A 330 5.94 10.05 21.90
N GLU A 331 4.76 10.64 22.01
CA GLU A 331 4.41 11.56 23.11
C GLU A 331 4.55 10.88 24.48
N ALA A 332 4.10 9.64 24.62
CA ALA A 332 4.27 8.89 25.86
C ALA A 332 5.74 8.56 26.18
N CYS A 333 6.59 8.27 25.18
CA CYS A 333 8.04 8.12 25.37
C CYS A 333 8.67 9.43 25.89
N GLU A 334 8.27 10.57 25.35
CA GLU A 334 8.83 11.89 25.70
C GLU A 334 8.39 12.36 27.09
N THR A 335 7.12 12.13 27.43
CA THR A 335 6.52 12.56 28.70
C THR A 335 6.68 11.56 29.82
N GLY A 336 7.04 10.31 29.51
CA GLY A 336 7.06 9.19 30.45
C GLY A 336 5.66 8.72 30.85
N ALA A 337 4.62 9.08 30.08
CA ALA A 337 3.24 8.73 30.36
C ALA A 337 3.00 7.21 30.26
N ILE A 338 2.04 6.73 31.06
CA ILE A 338 1.59 5.34 31.02
C ILE A 338 0.46 5.24 30.00
N LEU A 339 0.56 4.25 29.12
CA LEU A 339 -0.48 3.92 28.15
C LEU A 339 -1.18 2.63 28.56
N LYS A 340 -2.50 2.62 28.47
CA LYS A 340 -3.28 1.38 28.39
C LYS A 340 -3.46 1.04 26.92
N ILE A 341 -2.97 -0.13 26.52
CA ILE A 341 -3.12 -0.66 25.16
C ILE A 341 -3.95 -1.95 25.17
N ASP A 342 -4.74 -2.15 24.12
CA ASP A 342 -5.33 -3.44 23.79
C ASP A 342 -4.49 -4.06 22.66
N TYR A 343 -3.80 -5.16 22.97
CA TYR A 343 -2.80 -5.77 22.12
C TYR A 343 -3.24 -7.14 21.62
N ARG A 344 -3.13 -7.36 20.32
CA ARG A 344 -3.39 -8.67 19.69
C ARG A 344 -2.15 -9.56 19.79
N ALA A 345 -2.22 -10.59 20.62
CA ALA A 345 -1.16 -11.58 20.78
C ALA A 345 -0.99 -12.48 19.54
N ASN A 346 0.08 -13.28 19.50
CA ASN A 346 0.39 -14.18 18.36
C ASN A 346 -0.75 -15.18 18.07
N ASP A 347 -1.44 -15.61 19.11
CA ASP A 347 -2.57 -16.54 19.06
C ASP A 347 -3.92 -15.85 18.79
N GLN A 348 -3.88 -14.59 18.33
CA GLN A 348 -5.05 -13.76 18.01
C GLN A 348 -5.89 -13.31 19.21
N ARG A 349 -5.52 -13.64 20.45
CA ARG A 349 -6.23 -13.14 21.63
C ARG A 349 -5.91 -11.66 21.87
N LEU A 350 -6.95 -10.90 22.21
CA LEU A 350 -6.83 -9.51 22.65
C LEU A 350 -6.46 -9.48 24.14
N VAL A 351 -5.38 -8.77 24.45
CA VAL A 351 -4.86 -8.62 25.82
C VAL A 351 -4.71 -7.14 26.13
N SER A 352 -5.40 -6.67 27.16
CA SER A 352 -5.20 -5.31 27.67
C SER A 352 -3.98 -5.25 28.59
N CYS A 353 -3.05 -4.34 28.34
CA CYS A 353 -1.89 -4.12 29.22
C CYS A 353 -1.59 -2.63 29.44
N LEU A 354 -1.01 -2.35 30.60
CA LEU A 354 -0.46 -1.05 30.96
C LEU A 354 1.03 -1.07 30.65
N ILE A 355 1.48 -0.13 29.83
CA ILE A 355 2.86 -0.02 29.39
C ILE A 355 3.37 1.40 29.62
N ARG A 356 4.65 1.52 29.97
CA ARG A 356 5.40 2.77 29.90
C ARG A 356 6.36 2.68 28.71
N PRO A 357 6.04 3.32 27.57
CA PRO A 357 6.92 3.33 26.41
C PRO A 357 8.28 3.91 26.75
N VAL A 358 9.34 3.27 26.25
CA VAL A 358 10.73 3.69 26.44
C VAL A 358 11.32 4.18 25.12
N SER A 359 11.12 3.40 24.05
CA SER A 359 11.63 3.74 22.74
C SER A 359 10.73 3.20 21.63
N ILE A 360 10.70 3.89 20.49
CA ILE A 360 10.14 3.39 19.24
C ILE A 360 11.28 3.07 18.30
N PHE A 361 11.22 1.92 17.64
CA PHE A 361 12.23 1.49 16.69
C PHE A 361 11.59 0.64 15.59
N TYR A 362 12.35 0.40 14.53
CA TYR A 362 11.87 -0.32 13.35
C TYR A 362 12.63 -1.64 13.20
N LYS A 363 11.92 -2.75 13.10
CA LYS A 363 12.48 -4.10 12.96
C LYS A 363 11.70 -4.88 11.91
N ASP A 364 12.39 -5.45 10.93
CA ASP A 364 11.81 -6.30 9.88
C ASP A 364 10.61 -5.68 9.14
N SER A 365 10.69 -4.40 8.80
CA SER A 365 9.61 -3.63 8.16
C SER A 365 8.38 -3.37 9.05
N VAL A 366 8.51 -3.53 10.37
CA VAL A 366 7.46 -3.29 11.34
C VAL A 366 7.91 -2.27 12.38
N THR A 367 7.04 -1.32 12.71
CA THR A 367 7.26 -0.39 13.83
C THR A 367 7.00 -1.13 15.14
N CYS A 368 7.99 -1.09 16.03
CA CYS A 368 7.96 -1.71 17.34
C CYS A 368 8.12 -0.65 18.42
N VAL A 369 7.47 -0.86 19.56
CA VAL A 369 7.68 -0.09 20.78
C VAL A 369 8.32 -0.99 21.83
N GLU A 370 9.44 -0.53 22.38
CA GLU A 370 10.00 -1.08 23.60
C GLU A 370 9.33 -0.38 24.78
N ALA A 371 8.76 -1.14 25.71
CA ALA A 371 8.05 -0.60 26.84
C ALA A 371 8.22 -1.43 28.11
N LEU A 372 8.16 -0.79 29.26
CA LEU A 372 8.07 -1.46 30.56
C LEU A 372 6.61 -1.82 30.81
N SER A 373 6.29 -3.10 30.94
CA SER A 373 4.95 -3.54 31.34
C SER A 373 4.77 -3.29 32.83
N GLU A 374 3.77 -2.48 33.21
CA GLU A 374 3.49 -2.17 34.62
C GLU A 374 2.99 -3.41 35.38
N SER A 375 2.26 -4.30 34.70
CA SER A 375 1.73 -5.52 35.30
C SER A 375 2.80 -6.60 35.53
N ARG A 376 3.83 -6.64 34.68
CA ARG A 376 4.89 -7.67 34.74
C ARG A 376 6.23 -7.15 35.24
N GLN A 377 6.39 -5.84 35.39
CA GLN A 377 7.64 -5.16 35.74
C GLN A 377 8.83 -5.62 34.88
N LYS A 378 8.55 -5.93 33.60
CA LYS A 378 9.52 -6.45 32.63
C LYS A 378 9.45 -5.63 31.35
N GLN A 379 10.62 -5.37 30.77
CA GLN A 379 10.75 -4.75 29.47
C GLN A 379 10.28 -5.72 28.39
N GLN A 380 9.43 -5.25 27.50
CA GLN A 380 8.81 -6.03 26.43
C GLN A 380 8.75 -5.21 25.15
N THR A 381 8.74 -5.91 24.02
CA THR A 381 8.57 -5.31 22.70
C THR A 381 7.16 -5.59 22.20
N PHE A 382 6.45 -4.54 21.78
CA PHE A 382 5.13 -4.64 21.17
C PHE A 382 5.22 -4.17 19.72
N ARG A 383 4.56 -4.87 18.80
CA ARG A 383 4.43 -4.38 17.43
C ARG A 383 3.27 -3.39 17.34
N LEU A 384 3.50 -2.23 16.75
CA LEU A 384 2.52 -1.15 16.68
C LEU A 384 1.28 -1.54 15.85
N ASP A 385 1.48 -2.36 14.82
CA ASP A 385 0.44 -2.92 13.94
C ASP A 385 -0.52 -3.89 14.65
N ARG A 386 -0.17 -4.35 15.86
CA ARG A 386 -0.97 -5.23 16.71
C ARG A 386 -1.65 -4.52 17.88
N ILE A 387 -1.44 -3.21 18.02
CA ILE A 387 -2.17 -2.38 18.98
C ILE A 387 -3.51 -1.98 18.34
N GLU A 388 -4.59 -2.45 18.96
CA GLU A 388 -5.97 -2.29 18.49
C GLU A 388 -6.66 -1.10 19.15
N ALA A 389 -6.26 -0.78 20.39
CA ALA A 389 -6.66 0.44 21.09
C ALA A 389 -5.51 0.97 21.96
N LEU A 390 -5.51 2.29 22.20
CA LEU A 390 -4.51 2.98 23.00
C LEU A 390 -5.18 4.15 23.74
N THR A 391 -4.86 4.32 25.02
CA THR A 391 -5.36 5.41 25.87
C THR A 391 -4.29 5.86 26.86
N PHE A 392 -4.17 7.16 27.08
CA PHE A 392 -3.34 7.71 28.16
C PHE A 392 -4.00 7.44 29.51
N VAL A 393 -3.20 6.98 30.47
CA VAL A 393 -3.61 6.83 31.86
C VAL A 393 -3.20 8.09 32.61
N ALA A 394 -4.18 8.73 33.23
CA ALA A 394 -4.01 9.98 34.00
C ALA A 394 -3.25 9.79 35.31
#